data_AF-A0A2K4XIA9-F1
#
_entry.id   AF-A0A2K4XIA9-F1
#
_cell.length_a   1.000
_cell.length_b   1.000
_cell.length_c   1.000
_cell.angle_alpha   90.00
_cell.angle_beta   90.00
_cell.angle_gamma   90.00
#
_symmetry.space_group_name_H-M   'P 1'
#
loop_
_entity.id
_entity.type
_entity.pdbx_description
1 polymer ?
#
loop_
_entity_poly.entity_id
_entity_poly.type
_entity_poly.pdbx_seq_one_letter_code
_entity_poly.pdbx_strand_id
1 'polypeptide(L)'
;MNVTFTYSYNHSIVPPRCRLPRTVREHDGLITVEIREIPPEQAPVAIISRNTSDQGHDPVEYRTFEGCLWTNCKLFAGARDNKAEGGPNATHRMPEPEISLVTESVTLSHWEQGIYIGAYQGKAGIDEYLERWARDRIIIDGQLFLPVGEPMYVVMTFGLSNNHGGTSLHCTDFLNANIKDSSYFSILEIDQALEYARQVAANRGDTIKFSVDPGFEFQVLIPKAVQWKNPGLSVAA
;
A
#
# COMPACT_ATOMS: atom_id res chain seq x y z
N MET A 1 1.62 -16.19 14.00
CA MET A 1 3.09 -16.35 14.01
C MET A 1 3.72 -15.31 14.93
N ASN A 2 4.56 -15.72 15.88
CA ASN A 2 5.29 -14.80 16.75
C ASN A 2 6.60 -14.36 16.11
N VAL A 3 6.91 -13.07 16.21
CA VAL A 3 8.17 -12.47 15.78
C VAL A 3 8.75 -11.69 16.95
N THR A 4 9.98 -12.03 17.34
CA THR A 4 10.70 -11.37 18.42
C THR A 4 11.71 -10.38 17.85
N PHE A 5 11.58 -9.12 18.25
CA PHE A 5 12.50 -8.06 17.89
C PHE A 5 13.42 -7.74 19.05
N THR A 6 14.72 -7.69 18.77
CA THR A 6 15.69 -7.02 19.62
C THR A 6 16.04 -5.67 19.00
N TYR A 7 16.14 -4.59 19.78
CA TYR A 7 16.32 -3.26 19.21
C TYR A 7 17.06 -2.30 20.13
N SER A 8 17.66 -1.28 19.53
CA SER A 8 18.25 -0.16 20.27
C SER A 8 17.28 1.01 20.39
N TYR A 9 17.29 1.70 21.52
CA TYR A 9 16.45 2.88 21.72
C TYR A 9 17.20 3.95 22.50
N ASN A 10 16.79 5.19 22.31
CA ASN A 10 17.32 6.31 23.06
C ASN A 10 16.32 6.71 24.14
N HIS A 11 16.83 7.07 25.32
CA HIS A 11 16.04 7.76 26.33
C HIS A 11 16.88 8.84 27.00
N SER A 12 16.23 9.73 27.74
CA SER A 12 16.91 10.79 28.47
C SER A 12 17.11 10.39 29.93
N ILE A 13 18.33 10.55 30.43
CA ILE A 13 18.62 10.51 31.86
C ILE A 13 19.18 11.85 32.31
N VAL A 14 18.96 12.23 33.57
CA VAL A 14 19.71 13.34 34.20
C VAL A 14 20.74 12.70 35.12
N PRO A 15 22.04 12.69 34.73
CA PRO A 15 23.06 12.08 35.58
C PRO A 15 23.15 12.76 36.95
N PRO A 16 23.64 12.06 37.98
CA PRO A 16 23.90 12.68 39.28
C PRO A 16 24.72 13.96 39.14
N ARG A 17 24.31 15.02 39.86
CA ARG A 17 24.96 16.35 39.87
C ARG A 17 24.88 17.13 38.55
N CYS A 18 24.14 16.64 37.56
CA CYS A 18 23.85 17.36 36.32
C CYS A 18 22.47 18.04 36.39
N ARG A 19 22.26 19.08 35.58
CA ARG A 19 20.97 19.79 35.44
C ARG A 19 20.29 19.54 34.10
N LEU A 20 21.07 19.16 33.08
CA LEU A 20 20.57 18.94 31.73
C LEU A 20 20.48 17.43 31.43
N PRO A 21 19.40 16.98 30.78
CA PRO A 21 19.28 15.61 30.34
C PRO A 21 20.37 15.25 29.32
N ARG A 22 20.79 13.99 29.36
CA ARG A 22 21.68 13.37 28.40
C ARG A 22 20.94 12.23 27.73
N THR A 23 21.05 12.16 26.41
CA THR A 23 20.57 11.02 25.64
C THR A 23 21.49 9.84 25.90
N VAL A 24 20.91 8.72 26.30
CA VAL A 24 21.57 7.43 26.42
C VAL A 24 20.93 6.50 25.42
N ARG A 25 21.76 5.65 24.79
CA ARG A 25 21.32 4.57 23.93
C ARG A 25 21.44 3.27 24.71
N GLU A 26 20.35 2.53 24.72
CA GLU A 26 20.28 1.18 25.27
C GLU A 26 20.07 0.19 24.13
N HIS A 27 20.53 -1.05 24.32
CA HIS A 27 20.45 -2.13 23.33
C HIS A 27 19.64 -3.33 23.86
N ASP A 28 18.95 -3.16 24.98
CA ASP A 28 18.16 -4.18 25.66
C ASP A 28 16.67 -4.15 25.29
N GLY A 29 16.32 -3.42 24.24
CA GLY A 29 14.97 -3.40 23.69
C GLY A 29 14.58 -4.80 23.22
N LEU A 30 13.42 -5.28 23.69
CA LEU A 30 12.90 -6.60 23.39
C LEU A 30 11.38 -6.52 23.35
N ILE A 31 10.79 -6.96 22.24
CA ILE A 31 9.35 -7.15 22.11
C ILE A 31 9.06 -8.38 21.26
N THR A 32 8.03 -9.13 21.63
CA THR A 32 7.47 -10.17 20.78
C THR A 32 6.09 -9.72 20.32
N VAL A 33 5.88 -9.70 19.01
CA VAL A 33 4.60 -9.34 18.38
C VAL A 33 4.03 -10.55 17.64
N GLU A 34 2.72 -10.58 17.49
CA GLU A 34 2.01 -11.66 16.81
C GLU A 34 1.44 -11.17 15.47
N ILE A 35 1.81 -11.86 14.39
CA ILE A 35 1.13 -11.75 13.10
C ILE A 35 0.00 -12.76 13.06
N ARG A 36 -1.22 -12.29 12.78
CA ARG A 36 -2.42 -13.12 12.78
C ARG A 36 -2.42 -14.09 11.60
N GLU A 37 -2.73 -15.35 11.88
CA GLU A 37 -2.99 -16.34 10.84
C GLU A 37 -4.50 -16.46 10.64
N ILE A 38 -4.94 -16.19 9.41
CA ILE A 38 -6.34 -16.05 9.04
C ILE A 38 -6.69 -17.18 8.09
N PRO A 39 -7.72 -17.99 8.41
CA PRO A 39 -8.21 -19.01 7.49
C PRO A 39 -8.71 -18.39 6.18
N PRO A 40 -8.46 -19.01 5.01
CA PRO A 40 -8.88 -18.47 3.71
C PRO A 40 -10.37 -18.14 3.61
N GLU A 41 -11.22 -18.88 4.32
CA GLU A 41 -12.66 -18.66 4.36
C GLU A 41 -13.07 -17.36 5.07
N GLN A 42 -12.24 -16.85 5.99
CA GLN A 42 -12.46 -15.57 6.66
C GLN A 42 -11.96 -14.39 5.83
N ALA A 43 -10.99 -14.62 4.95
CA ALA A 43 -10.42 -13.64 4.04
C ALA A 43 -10.61 -14.06 2.57
N PRO A 44 -11.86 -14.12 2.07
CA PRO A 44 -12.14 -14.58 0.71
C PRO A 44 -11.59 -13.59 -0.33
N VAL A 45 -11.29 -14.11 -1.52
CA VAL A 45 -10.91 -13.29 -2.68
C VAL A 45 -12.11 -12.45 -3.12
N ALA A 46 -11.92 -11.13 -3.12
CA ALA A 46 -12.95 -10.15 -3.46
C ALA A 46 -12.79 -9.62 -4.89
N ILE A 47 -11.54 -9.43 -5.34
CA ILE A 47 -11.21 -8.87 -6.66
C ILE A 47 -10.03 -9.64 -7.23
N ILE A 48 -10.08 -9.94 -8.53
CA ILE A 48 -8.93 -10.42 -9.29
C ILE A 48 -8.62 -9.39 -10.37
N SER A 49 -7.41 -8.82 -10.35
CA SER A 49 -6.92 -7.89 -11.36
C SER A 49 -5.96 -8.60 -12.31
N ARG A 50 -6.09 -8.35 -13.61
CA ARG A 50 -5.20 -8.85 -14.66
C ARG A 50 -4.68 -7.69 -15.49
N ASN A 51 -3.36 -7.58 -15.61
CA ASN A 51 -2.75 -6.61 -16.52
C ASN A 51 -2.97 -7.10 -17.96
N THR A 52 -3.58 -6.25 -18.81
CA THR A 52 -3.86 -6.60 -20.21
C THR A 52 -2.68 -6.28 -21.14
N SER A 53 -1.75 -5.45 -20.67
CA SER A 53 -0.60 -4.97 -21.45
C SER A 53 0.67 -5.80 -21.22
N ASP A 54 0.79 -6.46 -20.06
CA ASP A 54 1.97 -7.26 -19.70
C ASP A 54 1.56 -8.70 -19.32
N GLN A 55 1.83 -9.65 -20.22
CA GLN A 55 1.51 -11.06 -20.00
C GLN A 55 2.49 -11.79 -19.08
N GLY A 56 3.57 -11.14 -18.63
CA GLY A 56 4.52 -11.73 -17.68
C GLY A 56 4.04 -11.70 -16.23
N HIS A 57 2.98 -10.92 -15.94
CA HIS A 57 2.49 -10.70 -14.60
C HIS A 57 1.38 -11.68 -14.23
N ASP A 58 1.54 -12.36 -13.10
CA ASP A 58 0.47 -13.14 -12.50
C ASP A 58 -0.68 -12.22 -12.08
N PRO A 59 -1.93 -12.69 -12.12
CA PRO A 59 -3.05 -11.95 -11.58
C PRO A 59 -2.80 -11.51 -10.12
N VAL A 60 -3.37 -10.37 -9.76
CA VAL A 60 -3.38 -9.89 -8.38
C VAL A 60 -4.71 -10.28 -7.76
N GLU A 61 -4.65 -11.08 -6.70
CA GLU A 61 -5.79 -11.35 -5.84
C GLU A 61 -5.83 -10.30 -4.72
N TYR A 62 -7.00 -9.66 -4.58
CA TYR A 62 -7.33 -8.82 -3.44
C TYR A 62 -8.30 -9.61 -2.55
N ARG A 63 -7.87 -9.93 -1.35
CA ARG A 63 -8.69 -10.58 -0.32
C ARG A 63 -9.31 -9.53 0.59
N THR A 64 -10.56 -9.72 0.99
CA THR A 64 -11.23 -8.80 1.91
C THR A 64 -11.24 -9.37 3.32
N PHE A 65 -10.80 -8.58 4.29
CA PHE A 65 -10.80 -8.95 5.71
C PHE A 65 -10.84 -7.68 6.57
N GLU A 66 -11.72 -7.66 7.58
CA GLU A 66 -11.91 -6.53 8.51
C GLU A 66 -12.15 -5.17 7.82
N GLY A 67 -12.80 -5.16 6.67
CA GLY A 67 -13.10 -3.94 5.91
C GLY A 67 -11.93 -3.41 5.07
N CYS A 68 -10.79 -4.10 5.07
CA CYS A 68 -9.62 -3.80 4.26
C CYS A 68 -9.48 -4.78 3.09
N LEU A 69 -8.72 -4.37 2.06
CA LEU A 69 -8.23 -5.24 1.00
C LEU A 69 -6.77 -5.60 1.27
N TRP A 70 -6.42 -6.85 0.97
CA TRP A 70 -5.12 -7.44 1.27
C TRP A 70 -4.59 -8.18 0.05
N THR A 71 -3.29 -8.08 -0.20
CA THR A 71 -2.62 -8.84 -1.27
C THR A 71 -1.29 -9.40 -0.77
N ASN A 72 -0.78 -10.43 -1.44
CA ASN A 72 0.46 -11.10 -1.10
C ASN A 72 1.66 -10.56 -1.88
N CYS A 73 1.52 -9.49 -2.66
CA CYS A 73 2.56 -8.96 -3.52
C CYS A 73 2.67 -7.45 -3.44
N LYS A 74 3.83 -6.90 -3.81
CA LYS A 74 4.00 -5.45 -3.88
C LYS A 74 3.24 -4.91 -5.08
N LEU A 75 2.45 -3.86 -4.84
CA LEU A 75 1.72 -3.15 -5.88
C LEU A 75 2.31 -1.76 -6.12
N PHE A 76 2.19 -1.30 -7.36
CA PHE A 76 2.39 0.07 -7.77
C PHE A 76 1.30 0.46 -8.77
N ALA A 77 0.44 1.40 -8.39
CA ALA A 77 -0.69 1.86 -9.22
C ALA A 77 -1.60 0.70 -9.68
N GLY A 78 -1.91 -0.25 -8.78
CA GLY A 78 -2.77 -1.40 -9.05
C GLY A 78 -2.11 -2.56 -9.83
N ALA A 79 -0.85 -2.39 -10.27
CA ALA A 79 -0.05 -3.43 -10.92
C ALA A 79 0.91 -4.10 -9.94
N ARG A 80 1.32 -5.34 -10.17
CA ARG A 80 2.51 -5.90 -9.50
C ARG A 80 3.74 -5.03 -9.80
N ASP A 81 4.52 -4.73 -8.77
CA ASP A 81 5.70 -3.87 -8.90
C ASP A 81 6.82 -4.56 -9.67
N ASN A 82 7.19 -4.02 -10.83
CA ASN A 82 8.31 -4.49 -11.66
C ASN A 82 9.66 -4.47 -10.95
N LYS A 83 9.78 -3.67 -9.88
CA LYS A 83 10.99 -3.54 -9.08
C LYS A 83 10.95 -4.39 -7.82
N ALA A 84 9.94 -5.25 -7.66
CA ALA A 84 9.91 -6.21 -6.57
C ALA A 84 11.15 -7.11 -6.63
N GLU A 85 11.79 -7.30 -5.48
CA GLU A 85 12.88 -8.24 -5.33
C GLU A 85 12.37 -9.67 -5.59
N GLY A 86 13.04 -10.43 -6.45
CA GLY A 86 12.54 -11.71 -6.94
C GLY A 86 11.72 -11.61 -8.22
N GLY A 87 11.52 -10.41 -8.77
CA GLY A 87 10.81 -10.16 -10.02
C GLY A 87 9.34 -9.80 -9.82
N PRO A 88 8.61 -9.51 -10.92
CA PRO A 88 7.24 -8.98 -10.85
C PRO A 88 6.24 -9.93 -10.17
N ASN A 89 6.50 -11.24 -10.18
CA ASN A 89 5.61 -12.23 -9.56
C ASN A 89 6.01 -12.59 -8.12
N ALA A 90 7.02 -11.93 -7.55
CA ALA A 90 7.43 -12.16 -6.18
C ALA A 90 6.30 -11.82 -5.18
N THR A 91 6.16 -12.69 -4.19
CA THR A 91 5.28 -12.46 -3.04
C THR A 91 6.03 -11.83 -1.88
N HIS A 92 5.31 -11.32 -0.90
CA HIS A 92 5.90 -10.80 0.33
C HIS A 92 6.67 -11.89 1.07
N ARG A 93 7.90 -11.56 1.44
CA ARG A 93 8.77 -12.44 2.22
C ARG A 93 8.24 -12.56 3.64
N MET A 94 8.06 -13.80 4.11
CA MET A 94 7.76 -14.08 5.52
C MET A 94 8.88 -13.55 6.43
N PRO A 95 8.55 -12.95 7.58
CA PRO A 95 9.56 -12.53 8.55
C PRO A 95 10.25 -13.73 9.18
N GLU A 96 11.50 -13.55 9.57
CA GLU A 96 12.18 -14.50 10.45
C GLU A 96 11.55 -14.43 11.86
N PRO A 97 11.53 -15.54 12.63
CA PRO A 97 10.99 -15.54 13.99
C PRO A 97 11.73 -14.60 14.94
N GLU A 98 12.99 -14.28 14.64
CA GLU A 98 13.84 -13.37 15.41
C GLU A 98 14.45 -12.34 14.47
N ILE A 99 14.27 -11.05 14.76
CA ILE A 99 14.82 -9.95 13.96
C ILE A 99 15.61 -9.03 14.88
N SER A 100 16.87 -8.76 14.53
CA SER A 100 17.69 -7.79 15.23
C SER A 100 17.68 -6.44 14.52
N LEU A 101 17.26 -5.43 15.27
CA LEU A 101 17.33 -4.02 14.94
C LEU A 101 18.36 -3.29 15.83
N VAL A 102 19.22 -4.04 16.53
CA VAL A 102 20.27 -3.47 17.37
C VAL A 102 21.30 -2.78 16.49
N THR A 103 21.52 -1.48 16.69
CA THR A 103 22.42 -0.68 15.87
C THR A 103 22.85 0.58 16.60
N GLU A 104 23.99 1.16 16.18
CA GLU A 104 24.42 2.51 16.56
C GLU A 104 23.75 3.61 15.71
N SER A 105 23.10 3.23 14.61
CA SER A 105 22.41 4.17 13.72
C SER A 105 21.26 4.88 14.43
N VAL A 106 21.00 6.13 14.05
CA VAL A 106 19.80 6.86 14.48
C VAL A 106 18.51 6.19 14.00
N THR A 107 18.58 5.45 12.90
CA THR A 107 17.47 4.72 12.29
C THR A 107 17.69 3.23 12.43
N LEU A 108 16.71 2.56 13.04
CA LEU A 108 16.53 1.12 13.05
C LEU A 108 15.85 0.74 11.73
N SER A 109 16.48 -0.12 10.95
CA SER A 109 15.95 -0.48 9.63
C SER A 109 16.08 -1.96 9.34
N HIS A 110 15.01 -2.54 8.80
CA HIS A 110 15.01 -3.86 8.19
C HIS A 110 14.25 -3.79 6.87
N TRP A 111 14.99 -3.57 5.78
CA TRP A 111 14.43 -3.19 4.48
C TRP A 111 13.53 -4.27 3.88
N GLU A 112 13.86 -5.55 4.02
CA GLU A 112 13.03 -6.66 3.54
C GLU A 112 11.65 -6.68 4.20
N GLN A 113 11.58 -6.21 5.44
CA GLN A 113 10.35 -6.19 6.24
C GLN A 113 9.70 -4.81 6.27
N GLY A 114 10.25 -3.84 5.52
CA GLY A 114 9.74 -2.47 5.45
C GLY A 114 9.81 -1.71 6.77
N ILE A 115 10.73 -2.08 7.67
CA ILE A 115 10.89 -1.44 8.98
C ILE A 115 11.85 -0.26 8.85
N TYR A 116 11.41 0.92 9.25
CA TYR A 116 12.20 2.16 9.29
C TYR A 116 11.68 3.04 10.44
N ILE A 117 12.38 3.03 11.57
CA ILE A 117 12.01 3.81 12.76
C ILE A 117 13.23 4.42 13.43
N GLY A 118 13.10 5.62 13.97
CA GLY A 118 14.18 6.29 14.70
C GLY A 118 14.34 5.76 16.13
N ALA A 119 15.57 5.51 16.57
CA ALA A 119 15.86 5.11 17.94
C ALA A 119 15.41 6.17 18.99
N TYR A 120 15.28 7.43 18.57
CA TYR A 120 14.78 8.53 19.40
C TYR A 120 13.30 8.45 19.77
N GLN A 121 12.54 7.54 19.15
CA GLN A 121 11.15 7.25 19.55
C GLN A 121 11.07 6.63 20.96
N GLY A 122 12.20 6.16 21.49
CA GLY A 122 12.28 5.50 22.78
C GLY A 122 11.59 4.13 22.77
N LYS A 123 11.66 3.42 23.90
CA LYS A 123 11.17 2.06 24.01
C LYS A 123 9.69 1.92 23.62
N ALA A 124 8.82 2.71 24.26
CA ALA A 124 7.38 2.67 24.02
C ALA A 124 6.98 3.02 22.57
N GLY A 125 7.63 4.02 21.96
CA GLY A 125 7.32 4.39 20.57
C GLY A 125 7.78 3.34 19.55
N ILE A 126 8.87 2.63 19.85
CA ILE A 126 9.33 1.50 19.03
C ILE A 126 8.42 0.29 19.21
N ASP A 127 8.00 -0.01 20.44
CA ASP A 127 7.04 -1.07 20.74
C ASP A 127 5.72 -0.84 19.98
N GLU A 128 5.14 0.36 20.06
CA GLU A 128 3.91 0.73 19.34
C GLU A 128 4.06 0.58 17.81
N TYR A 129 5.21 0.99 17.27
CA TYR A 129 5.49 0.84 15.85
C TYR A 129 5.56 -0.63 15.43
N LEU A 130 6.22 -1.49 16.21
CA LEU A 130 6.36 -2.92 15.91
C LEU A 130 5.04 -3.66 16.09
N GLU A 131 4.21 -3.27 17.06
CA GLU A 131 2.84 -3.76 17.18
C GLU A 131 1.99 -3.37 15.96
N ARG A 132 2.08 -2.11 15.50
CA ARG A 132 1.41 -1.69 14.26
C ARG A 132 1.92 -2.47 13.06
N TRP A 133 3.24 -2.66 12.95
CA TRP A 133 3.85 -3.46 11.89
C TRP A 133 3.25 -4.88 11.84
N ALA A 134 3.00 -5.51 13.00
CA ALA A 134 2.36 -6.81 13.07
C ALA A 134 0.86 -6.78 12.74
N ARG A 135 0.13 -5.72 13.15
CA ARG A 135 -1.29 -5.53 12.80
C ARG A 135 -1.52 -5.36 11.31
N ASP A 136 -0.61 -4.68 10.62
CA ASP A 136 -0.66 -4.43 9.18
C ASP A 136 -0.16 -5.65 8.36
N ARG A 137 -0.18 -6.85 8.96
CA ARG A 137 0.23 -8.12 8.36
C ARG A 137 -0.76 -9.20 8.76
N ILE A 138 -1.13 -10.04 7.80
CA ILE A 138 -1.85 -11.29 8.06
C ILE A 138 -1.20 -12.42 7.28
N ILE A 139 -1.31 -13.64 7.78
CA ILE A 139 -0.85 -14.86 7.12
C ILE A 139 -2.08 -15.64 6.67
N ILE A 140 -2.13 -16.02 5.40
CA ILE A 140 -3.19 -16.88 4.84
C ILE A 140 -2.47 -17.98 4.05
N ASP A 141 -2.75 -19.25 4.36
CA ASP A 141 -2.11 -20.42 3.75
C ASP A 141 -0.57 -20.33 3.68
N GLY A 142 0.05 -19.86 4.77
CA GLY A 142 1.51 -19.71 4.86
C GLY A 142 2.11 -18.58 4.02
N GLN A 143 1.30 -17.71 3.42
CA GLN A 143 1.74 -16.53 2.69
C GLN A 143 1.44 -15.25 3.46
N LEU A 144 2.36 -14.28 3.39
CA LEU A 144 2.18 -12.97 4.01
C LEU A 144 1.34 -12.06 3.12
N PHE A 145 0.34 -11.40 3.70
CA PHE A 145 -0.48 -10.39 3.06
C PHE A 145 -0.35 -9.05 3.78
N LEU A 146 -0.30 -7.97 3.00
CA LEU A 146 -0.28 -6.59 3.47
C LEU A 146 -1.56 -5.86 3.02
N PRO A 147 -2.04 -4.87 3.79
CA PRO A 147 -3.18 -4.07 3.41
C PRO A 147 -2.80 -3.19 2.20
N VAL A 148 -3.74 -3.03 1.27
CA VAL A 148 -3.56 -2.22 0.06
C VAL A 148 -4.73 -1.30 -0.16
N GLY A 149 -4.48 -0.24 -0.93
CA GLY A 149 -5.52 0.65 -1.40
C GLY A 149 -6.50 -0.06 -2.33
N GLU A 150 -7.71 0.48 -2.38
CA GLU A 150 -8.73 -0.02 -3.28
C GLU A 150 -8.39 0.33 -4.73
N PRO A 151 -8.38 -0.64 -5.66
CA PRO A 151 -8.18 -0.33 -7.07
C PRO A 151 -9.36 0.50 -7.60
N MET A 152 -9.04 1.50 -8.41
CA MET A 152 -9.95 2.48 -8.98
C MET A 152 -9.54 2.79 -10.43
N TYR A 153 -10.48 3.30 -11.21
CA TYR A 153 -10.18 3.97 -12.47
C TYR A 153 -9.91 5.45 -12.24
N VAL A 154 -8.99 6.03 -13.01
CA VAL A 154 -8.71 7.47 -12.97
C VAL A 154 -8.57 8.04 -14.38
N VAL A 155 -9.27 9.13 -14.65
CA VAL A 155 -9.11 9.90 -15.89
C VAL A 155 -8.06 10.99 -15.67
N MET A 156 -6.96 10.88 -16.39
CA MET A 156 -5.84 11.81 -16.34
C MET A 156 -5.72 12.62 -17.62
N THR A 157 -5.21 13.83 -17.48
CA THR A 157 -4.91 14.71 -18.61
C THR A 157 -3.46 15.13 -18.56
N PHE A 158 -2.79 15.13 -19.70
CA PHE A 158 -1.38 15.48 -19.83
C PHE A 158 -1.24 16.70 -20.74
N GLY A 159 -0.32 17.60 -20.38
CA GLY A 159 0.01 18.77 -21.18
C GLY A 159 -1.15 19.74 -21.46
N LEU A 160 -0.98 20.56 -22.50
CA LEU A 160 -1.76 21.77 -22.76
C LEU A 160 -3.03 21.57 -23.60
N SER A 161 -3.49 20.33 -23.80
CA SER A 161 -4.67 19.98 -24.62
C SER A 161 -4.40 20.05 -26.14
N ASN A 162 -5.41 19.89 -27.00
CA ASN A 162 -5.29 19.85 -28.46
C ASN A 162 -4.23 18.84 -28.94
N ASN A 163 -4.20 17.64 -28.34
CA ASN A 163 -3.22 16.58 -28.59
C ASN A 163 -1.80 16.89 -28.07
N HIS A 164 -1.61 17.96 -27.28
CA HIS A 164 -0.38 18.18 -26.54
C HIS A 164 -0.43 17.47 -25.19
N GLY A 165 -0.03 16.19 -25.17
CA GLY A 165 -0.01 15.32 -23.99
C GLY A 165 -1.19 14.35 -23.98
N GLY A 166 -2.41 14.86 -24.08
CA GLY A 166 -3.62 14.06 -24.31
C GLY A 166 -4.47 13.81 -23.05
N THR A 167 -5.44 12.91 -23.20
CA THR A 167 -6.34 12.44 -22.15
C THR A 167 -6.31 10.91 -22.11
N SER A 168 -6.27 10.30 -20.92
CA SER A 168 -6.29 8.84 -20.82
C SER A 168 -6.94 8.32 -19.55
N LEU A 169 -7.55 7.15 -19.68
CA LEU A 169 -8.04 6.33 -18.58
C LEU A 169 -6.93 5.42 -18.07
N HIS A 170 -6.75 5.35 -16.76
CA HIS A 170 -5.78 4.49 -16.09
C HIS A 170 -6.39 3.77 -14.89
N CYS A 171 -5.66 2.81 -14.33
CA CYS A 171 -5.92 2.27 -13.00
C CYS A 171 -4.97 2.83 -11.95
N THR A 172 -5.43 2.88 -10.71
CA THR A 172 -4.62 3.26 -9.55
C THR A 172 -5.23 2.69 -8.28
N ASP A 173 -4.47 2.64 -7.20
CA ASP A 173 -4.85 2.21 -5.86
C ASP A 173 -4.69 3.34 -4.82
N PHE A 174 -4.44 4.58 -5.27
CA PHE A 174 -4.30 5.74 -4.40
C PHE A 174 -4.84 7.02 -5.05
N LEU A 175 -5.17 8.00 -4.21
CA LEU A 175 -5.55 9.34 -4.64
C LEU A 175 -4.31 10.22 -4.80
N ASN A 176 -4.23 10.92 -5.93
CA ASN A 176 -3.21 11.93 -6.18
C ASN A 176 -3.84 13.30 -5.94
N ALA A 177 -3.33 14.04 -4.96
CA ALA A 177 -3.87 15.36 -4.58
C ALA A 177 -3.86 16.41 -5.72
N ASN A 178 -3.12 16.17 -6.80
CA ASN A 178 -3.14 17.05 -7.98
C ASN A 178 -4.27 16.73 -8.97
N ILE A 179 -5.02 15.64 -8.75
CA ILE A 179 -6.13 15.19 -9.57
C ILE A 179 -7.40 15.35 -8.75
N LYS A 180 -8.46 15.86 -9.37
CA LYS A 180 -9.75 16.03 -8.70
C LYS A 180 -10.36 14.68 -8.37
N ASP A 181 -10.96 14.56 -7.18
CA ASP A 181 -11.68 13.35 -6.74
C ASP A 181 -12.75 12.90 -7.74
N SER A 182 -13.39 13.85 -8.44
CA SER A 182 -14.40 13.56 -9.47
C SER A 182 -13.85 12.83 -10.70
N SER A 183 -12.53 12.78 -10.86
CA SER A 183 -11.85 12.04 -11.94
C SER A 183 -11.54 10.59 -11.56
N TYR A 184 -11.88 10.15 -10.35
CA TYR A 184 -11.71 8.78 -9.88
C TYR A 184 -13.05 8.05 -9.85
N PHE A 185 -13.07 6.82 -10.34
CA PHE A 185 -14.26 5.99 -10.44
C PHE A 185 -14.01 4.64 -9.79
N SER A 186 -15.04 4.07 -9.17
CA SER A 186 -14.98 2.71 -8.67
C SER A 186 -14.67 1.75 -9.82
N ILE A 187 -14.02 0.62 -9.53
CA ILE A 187 -13.90 -0.48 -10.52
C ILE A 187 -15.25 -1.07 -10.94
N LEU A 188 -16.33 -0.73 -10.23
CA LEU A 188 -17.72 -1.05 -10.60
C LEU A 188 -18.33 -0.04 -11.59
N GLU A 189 -17.63 1.04 -11.92
CA GLU A 189 -18.14 2.20 -12.67
C GLU A 189 -17.36 2.44 -13.99
N ILE A 190 -16.92 1.37 -14.66
CA ILE A 190 -16.12 1.49 -15.89
C ILE A 190 -16.83 2.31 -16.98
N ASP A 191 -18.14 2.12 -17.18
CA ASP A 191 -18.90 2.83 -18.20
C ASP A 191 -18.95 4.34 -17.93
N GLN A 192 -19.13 4.74 -16.66
CA GLN A 192 -19.07 6.14 -16.24
C GLN A 192 -17.67 6.73 -16.46
N ALA A 193 -16.63 5.97 -16.14
CA ALA A 193 -15.24 6.40 -16.33
C ALA A 193 -14.92 6.61 -17.82
N LEU A 194 -15.36 5.69 -18.69
CA LEU A 194 -15.20 5.77 -20.14
C LEU A 194 -15.91 7.00 -20.71
N GLU A 195 -17.14 7.25 -20.29
CA GLU A 195 -17.91 8.40 -20.76
C GLU A 195 -17.29 9.72 -20.32
N TYR A 196 -16.88 9.81 -19.05
CA TYR A 196 -16.18 10.97 -18.54
C TYR A 196 -14.85 11.21 -19.28
N ALA A 197 -14.09 10.16 -19.56
CA ALA A 197 -12.84 10.26 -20.34
C ALA A 197 -13.08 10.85 -21.74
N ARG A 198 -14.13 10.39 -22.45
CA ARG A 198 -14.51 10.94 -23.77
C ARG A 198 -14.92 12.40 -23.67
N GLN A 199 -15.71 12.76 -22.66
CA GLN A 199 -16.15 14.13 -22.44
C GLN A 199 -14.97 15.08 -22.16
N VAL A 200 -14.01 14.65 -21.34
CA VAL A 200 -12.79 15.41 -21.04
C VAL A 200 -11.94 15.58 -22.30
N ALA A 201 -11.73 14.51 -23.06
CA ALA A 201 -10.96 14.55 -24.31
C ALA A 201 -11.59 15.50 -25.34
N ALA A 202 -12.92 15.45 -25.51
CA ALA A 202 -13.66 16.33 -26.41
C ALA A 202 -13.53 17.81 -26.01
N ASN A 203 -13.69 18.13 -24.72
CA ASN A 203 -13.55 19.49 -24.19
C ASN A 203 -12.13 20.06 -24.37
N ARG A 204 -11.13 19.18 -24.42
CA ARG A 204 -9.72 19.51 -24.60
C ARG A 204 -9.28 19.55 -26.06
N GLY A 205 -10.08 19.06 -26.99
CA GLY A 205 -9.65 18.87 -28.38
C GLY A 205 -8.62 17.74 -28.56
N ASP A 206 -8.56 16.79 -27.62
CA ASP A 206 -7.67 15.62 -27.68
C ASP A 206 -8.30 14.54 -28.58
N THR A 207 -8.28 14.76 -29.89
CA THR A 207 -8.90 13.87 -30.90
C THR A 207 -8.02 12.69 -31.34
N ILE A 208 -6.72 12.77 -31.10
CA ILE A 208 -5.71 11.79 -31.53
C ILE A 208 -4.99 11.20 -30.32
N LYS A 209 -4.61 12.03 -29.35
CA LYS A 209 -3.95 11.56 -28.11
C LYS A 209 -5.00 11.28 -27.03
N PHE A 210 -5.78 10.24 -27.26
CA PHE A 210 -6.83 9.79 -26.38
C PHE A 210 -6.78 8.27 -26.23
N SER A 211 -6.76 7.77 -24.98
CA SER A 211 -6.85 6.33 -24.68
C SER A 211 -7.92 6.06 -23.64
N VAL A 212 -8.73 5.04 -23.90
CA VAL A 212 -9.75 4.51 -22.98
C VAL A 212 -9.44 3.10 -22.51
N ASP A 213 -8.26 2.57 -22.85
CA ASP A 213 -7.81 1.29 -22.32
C ASP A 213 -7.13 1.54 -20.96
N PRO A 214 -7.73 1.09 -19.85
CA PRO A 214 -7.17 1.27 -18.52
C PRO A 214 -5.95 0.38 -18.24
N GLY A 215 -5.63 -0.57 -19.12
CA GLY A 215 -4.52 -1.51 -18.99
C GLY A 215 -4.76 -2.68 -18.02
N PHE A 216 -5.97 -2.77 -17.44
CA PHE A 216 -6.35 -3.82 -16.51
C PHE A 216 -7.78 -4.29 -16.72
N GLU A 217 -7.98 -5.58 -16.49
CA GLU A 217 -9.29 -6.21 -16.34
C GLU A 217 -9.52 -6.58 -14.87
N PHE A 218 -10.65 -6.16 -14.32
CA PHE A 218 -11.05 -6.51 -12.95
C PHE A 218 -12.22 -7.48 -12.97
N GLN A 219 -12.04 -8.62 -12.31
CA GLN A 219 -13.11 -9.55 -11.98
C GLN A 219 -13.49 -9.33 -10.51
N VAL A 220 -14.66 -8.75 -10.27
CA VAL A 220 -15.16 -8.49 -8.91
C VAL A 220 -16.05 -9.63 -8.45
N LEU A 221 -15.61 -10.36 -7.43
CA LEU A 221 -16.32 -11.50 -6.84
C LEU A 221 -17.19 -11.07 -5.65
N ILE A 222 -16.77 -10.04 -4.92
CA ILE A 222 -17.49 -9.50 -3.76
C ILE A 222 -17.66 -7.99 -3.93
N PRO A 223 -18.72 -7.51 -4.62
CA PRO A 223 -18.92 -6.08 -4.88
C PRO A 223 -18.96 -5.22 -3.62
N LYS A 224 -19.51 -5.74 -2.52
CA LYS A 224 -19.55 -5.04 -1.22
C LYS A 224 -18.18 -4.79 -0.59
N ALA A 225 -17.11 -5.38 -1.12
CA ALA A 225 -15.73 -5.12 -0.67
C ALA A 225 -15.13 -3.87 -1.33
N VAL A 226 -15.74 -3.40 -2.43
CA VAL A 226 -15.41 -2.16 -3.13
C VAL A 226 -16.19 -1.02 -2.44
N GLN A 227 -15.49 -0.13 -1.75
CA GLN A 227 -16.05 0.94 -0.94
C GLN A 227 -15.97 2.32 -1.61
N TRP A 228 -15.04 2.52 -2.57
CA TRP A 228 -14.88 3.77 -3.27
C TRP A 228 -16.14 4.14 -4.07
N LYS A 229 -16.47 5.43 -4.04
CA LYS A 229 -17.57 6.02 -4.79
C LYS A 229 -17.10 7.31 -5.43
N ASN A 230 -17.69 7.66 -6.58
CA ASN A 230 -17.52 8.98 -7.21
C ASN A 230 -18.75 9.87 -6.94
N PRO A 231 -18.60 11.10 -6.40
CA PRO A 231 -17.35 11.69 -5.91
C PRO A 231 -16.87 10.96 -4.66
N GLY A 232 -15.54 10.96 -4.49
CA GLY A 232 -14.90 10.46 -3.27
C GLY A 232 -15.54 11.11 -2.04
N LEU A 233 -15.50 10.40 -0.90
CA LEU A 233 -15.88 11.02 0.36
C LEU A 233 -14.97 12.24 0.57
N SER A 234 -15.53 13.44 0.41
CA SER A 234 -14.92 14.66 0.91
C SER A 234 -14.71 14.44 2.39
N VAL A 235 -13.45 14.24 2.80
CA VAL A 235 -13.09 14.45 4.19
C VAL A 235 -13.18 15.97 4.34
N ALA A 236 -14.34 16.45 4.77
CA ALA A 236 -14.49 17.83 5.19
C ALA A 236 -13.41 18.07 6.26
N ALA A 237 -12.46 18.93 5.93
CA ALA A 237 -11.39 19.36 6.82
C ALA A 237 -11.96 20.10 8.04
#